data_AF-A0A960SSN1-F1
#
_entry.id   AF-A0A960SSN1-F1
#
_cell.length_a   1.000
_cell.length_b   1.000
_cell.length_c   1.000
_cell.angle_alpha   90.00
_cell.angle_beta   90.00
_cell.angle_gamma   90.00
#
_symmetry.space_group_name_H-M   'P 1'
#
loop_
_entity.id
_entity.type
_entity.pdbx_description
1 polymer ?
#
loop_
_entity_poly.entity_id
_entity_poly.type
_entity_poly.pdbx_seq_one_letter_code
_entity_poly.pdbx_strand_id
1 'polypeptide(L)' 'MKIAGASLEDINYRHPRGLKRAHIDQLRASAWVREHRNCIITGPTGIGKSHLACALGHQA' A
#
# COMPACT_ATOMS: atom_id res chain seq x y z
N MET A 1 6.76 3.95 -13.90
CA MET A 1 6.28 5.01 -12.98
C MET A 1 6.65 4.63 -11.55
N LYS A 2 7.84 5.03 -11.06
CA LYS A 2 8.20 4.94 -9.65
C LYS A 2 7.93 6.30 -9.02
N ILE A 3 7.24 6.36 -7.89
CA ILE A 3 7.04 7.59 -7.14
C ILE A 3 8.20 7.70 -6.14
N ALA A 4 9.10 8.66 -6.36
CA ALA A 4 10.21 8.95 -5.46
C ALA A 4 9.64 9.51 -4.15
N GLY A 5 9.93 8.83 -3.03
CA GLY A 5 9.40 9.21 -1.71
C GLY A 5 8.12 8.49 -1.27
N ALA A 6 7.67 7.45 -1.97
CA ALA A 6 6.53 6.66 -1.49
C ALA A 6 6.91 5.85 -0.23
N SER A 7 6.38 6.25 0.93
CA SER A 7 6.55 5.56 2.22
C SER A 7 5.21 5.02 2.72
N LEU A 8 5.25 3.96 3.54
CA LEU A 8 4.05 3.48 4.25
C LEU A 8 3.65 4.39 5.42
N GLU A 9 4.56 5.27 5.83
CA GLU A 9 4.40 6.20 6.95
C GLU A 9 3.49 7.36 6.56
N ASP A 10 3.54 7.77 5.30
CA ASP A 10 2.73 8.85 4.72
C ASP A 10 1.30 8.40 4.35
N ILE A 11 0.89 7.19 4.74
CA ILE A 11 -0.46 6.71 4.44
C ILE A 11 -1.49 7.45 5.30
N ASN A 12 -2.27 8.30 4.65
CA ASN A 12 -3.43 8.92 5.28
C ASN A 12 -4.58 7.91 5.46
N TYR A 13 -4.80 7.47 6.71
CA TYR A 13 -5.91 6.60 7.11
C TYR A 13 -7.22 7.35 7.40
N ARG A 14 -7.18 8.69 7.52
CA ARG A 14 -8.38 9.52 7.73
C ARG A 14 -9.21 9.70 6.47
N HIS A 15 -8.64 9.39 5.30
CA HIS A 15 -9.36 9.46 4.03
C HIS A 15 -10.46 8.38 3.98
N PRO A 16 -11.70 8.69 3.58
CA PRO A 16 -12.86 7.76 3.58
C PRO A 16 -12.78 6.62 2.55
N ARG A 17 -11.57 6.25 2.10
CA ARG A 17 -11.33 5.19 1.09
C ARG A 17 -11.36 3.77 1.66
N GLY A 18 -11.82 3.57 2.89
CA GLY A 18 -11.96 2.25 3.53
C GLY A 18 -10.64 1.54 3.84
N LEU A 19 -9.51 2.27 3.84
CA LEU A 19 -8.20 1.68 4.08
C LEU A 19 -8.01 1.39 5.57
N LYS A 20 -7.94 0.10 5.93
CA LYS A 20 -7.73 -0.33 7.32
C LYS A 20 -6.23 -0.40 7.63
N ARG A 21 -5.81 0.23 8.72
CA ARG A 21 -4.42 0.19 9.20
C ARG A 21 -3.91 -1.24 9.41
N ALA A 22 -4.74 -2.11 9.98
CA ALA A 22 -4.43 -3.52 10.16
C ALA A 22 -4.03 -4.25 8.86
N HIS A 23 -4.67 -3.92 7.72
CA HIS A 23 -4.29 -4.53 6.44
C HIS A 23 -2.94 -4.00 5.96
N ILE A 24 -2.65 -2.71 6.14
CA ILE A 24 -1.34 -2.15 5.78
C ILE A 24 -0.24 -2.75 6.66
N ASP A 25 -0.49 -2.94 7.96
CA ASP A 25 0.47 -3.56 8.87
C ASP A 25 0.76 -5.02 8.48
N GLN A 26 -0.26 -5.78 8.06
CA GLN A 26 -0.08 -7.12 7.51
C GLN A 26 0.76 -7.12 6.22
N LEU A 27 0.50 -6.16 5.33
CA LEU A 27 1.26 -6.02 4.08
C LEU A 27 2.70 -5.55 4.31
N ARG A 28 2.93 -4.71 5.33
CA ARG A 28 4.25 -4.24 5.78
C ARG A 28 5.13 -5.37 6.29
N ALA A 29 4.54 -6.42 6.86
CA ALA A 29 5.28 -7.62 7.29
C ALA A 29 5.84 -8.43 6.11
N SER A 30 5.44 -8.12 4.87
CA SER A 30 5.92 -8.74 3.62
C SER A 30 5.77 -10.27 3.56
N ALA A 31 4.96 -10.87 4.45
CA ALA A 31 4.66 -12.30 4.46
C ALA A 31 3.99 -12.75 3.15
N TRP A 32 3.17 -11.87 2.56
CA TRP A 32 2.53 -12.10 1.26
C TRP A 32 3.53 -12.34 0.12
N VAL A 33 4.73 -11.76 0.19
CA VAL A 33 5.80 -12.00 -0.80
C VAL A 33 6.32 -13.43 -0.67
N ARG A 34 6.60 -13.87 0.57
CA ARG A 34 7.09 -15.22 0.87
C ARG A 34 6.04 -16.30 0.60
N GLU A 35 4.77 -15.97 0.78
CA GLU A 35 3.63 -16.85 0.53
C GLU A 35 3.11 -16.78 -0.92
N HIS A 36 3.77 -16.02 -1.81
CA HIS A 36 3.36 -15.82 -3.20
C HIS A 36 1.89 -15.36 -3.34
N ARG A 37 1.40 -14.53 -2.42
CA ARG A 37 0.05 -13.96 -2.43
C ARG A 37 0.01 -12.64 -3.20
N ASN A 38 -0.97 -12.50 -4.08
CA ASN A 38 -1.15 -11.27 -4.84
C ASN A 38 -1.83 -10.17 -4.01
N CYS A 39 -1.32 -8.94 -4.12
CA CYS A 39 -1.94 -7.76 -3.52
C CYS A 39 -2.61 -6.93 -4.61
N ILE A 40 -3.94 -6.79 -4.53
CA ILE A 40 -4.73 -6.02 -5.49
C ILE A 40 -5.21 -4.72 -4.82
N ILE A 41 -4.82 -3.58 -5.40
CA ILE A 41 -5.20 -2.25 -4.91
C ILE A 41 -6.26 -1.67 -5.84
N THR A 42 -7.49 -1.51 -5.35
CA THR A 42 -8.64 -1.02 -6.12
C THR A 42 -9.13 0.36 -5.63
N GLY A 43 -9.90 1.06 -6.46
CA GLY A 43 -10.58 2.32 -6.11
C GLY A 43 -10.47 3.42 -7.18
N PRO A 44 -11.16 4.56 -7.00
CA PRO A 44 -11.16 5.69 -7.93
C PRO A 44 -9.77 6.19 -8.32
N THR A 45 -9.61 6.78 -9.51
CA THR A 45 -8.36 7.44 -9.92
C THR A 45 -8.02 8.61 -8.99
N GLY A 46 -6.74 8.95 -8.85
CA GLY A 46 -6.29 10.07 -8.01
C GLY A 46 -6.19 9.80 -6.49
N ILE A 47 -6.67 8.65 -5.98
CA ILE A 47 -6.65 8.36 -4.52
C ILE A 47 -5.31 7.85 -3.96
N GLY A 48 -4.23 7.87 -4.76
CA GLY A 48 -2.90 7.41 -4.31
C GLY A 48 -2.64 5.90 -4.40
N LYS A 49 -3.34 5.15 -5.26
CA LYS A 49 -3.09 3.71 -5.47
C LYS A 49 -1.65 3.40 -5.91
N SER A 50 -1.14 4.17 -6.88
CA SER A 50 0.24 4.02 -7.37
C SER A 50 1.26 4.35 -6.29
N HIS A 51 0.96 5.34 -5.43
CA HIS A 51 1.79 5.64 -4.25
C HIS A 51 1.81 4.46 -3.28
N LEU A 52 0.65 3.88 -2.96
CA LEU A 52 0.55 2.73 -2.06
C LEU A 52 1.31 1.51 -2.62
N ALA A 53 1.18 1.25 -3.93
CA ALA A 53 1.92 0.17 -4.60
C ALA A 53 3.44 0.38 -4.52
N CYS A 54 3.92 1.61 -4.80
CA CYS A 54 5.33 1.93 -4.70
C CYS A 54 5.86 1.83 -3.25
N ALA A 55 5.09 2.31 -2.27
CA ALA A 55 5.45 2.24 -0.86
C ALA A 55 5.55 0.79 -0.37
N LEU A 56 4.59 -0.06 -0.74
CA LEU A 56 4.62 -1.49 -0.43
C LEU A 56 5.79 -2.20 -1.11
N GLY A 57 6.06 -1.89 -2.38
CA GLY A 57 7.20 -2.45 -3.12
C GLY A 57 8.57 -1.97 -2.64
N HIS A 58 8.66 -0.81 -1.97
CA HIS A 58 9.90 -0.36 -1.32
C HIS A 58 10.15 -1.07 0.02
N GLN A 59 9.08 -1.46 0.72
CA GLN A 59 9.16 -2.11 2.02
C GLN A 59 9.38 -3.63 1.92
N ALA A 60 8.93 -4.23 0.81
CA ALA A 60 9.01 -5.66 0.51
C ALA A 60 10.39 -6.10 0.04
#